data_AF-A0A166APH8-F1
#
_entry.id   AF-A0A166APH8-F1
#
_cell.length_a   1.000
_cell.length_b   1.000
_cell.length_c   1.000
_cell.angle_alpha   90.00
_cell.angle_beta   90.00
_cell.angle_gamma   90.00
#
_symmetry.space_group_name_H-M   'P 1'
#
loop_
_entity.id
_entity.type
_entity.pdbx_description
1 polymer ?
#
loop_
_entity_poly.entity_id
_entity_poly.type
_entity_poly.pdbx_seq_one_letter_code
_entity_poly.pdbx_strand_id
1 'polypeptide(L)'
;MSSIRSADDIPTSDINRVAGGHKANLSNANTSEESKQHSRAQLDELESSGRVGDASREHGEKNHGNVLGGFKATINNPNTGEEAKEKARNVLRENDAMEDKYE
;
A
#
# COMPACT_ATOMS: atom_id res chain seq x y z
N MET A 1 -24.65 -5.28 14.63
CA MET A 1 -24.05 -4.42 13.60
C MET A 1 -23.00 -3.56 14.26
N SER A 2 -21.71 -3.73 13.94
CA SER A 2 -20.65 -2.87 14.48
C SER A 2 -20.80 -1.49 13.81
N SER A 3 -21.25 -0.49 14.57
CA SER A 3 -21.18 0.90 14.13
C SER A 3 -19.71 1.30 14.11
N ILE A 4 -19.11 1.45 12.93
CA ILE A 4 -17.81 2.11 12.78
C ILE A 4 -18.07 3.58 13.10
N ARG A 5 -17.68 4.06 14.29
CA ARG A 5 -18.04 5.41 14.78
C ARG A 5 -16.91 6.41 14.70
N SER A 6 -15.69 6.00 14.41
CA SER A 6 -14.56 6.93 14.21
C SER A 6 -13.44 6.28 13.40
N ALA A 7 -12.51 7.11 12.92
CA ALA A 7 -11.27 6.66 12.27
C ALA A 7 -10.52 5.60 13.09
N ASP A 8 -10.64 5.60 14.41
CA ASP A 8 -9.97 4.67 15.34
C ASP A 8 -10.49 3.22 15.29
N ASP A 9 -11.75 3.00 14.92
CA ASP A 9 -12.36 1.66 14.85
C ASP A 9 -11.94 0.88 13.60
N ILE A 10 -11.33 1.55 12.62
CA ILE A 10 -10.92 0.94 11.35
C ILE A 10 -9.60 0.19 11.59
N PRO A 11 -9.49 -1.12 11.30
CA PRO A 11 -8.21 -1.80 11.40
C PRO A 11 -7.22 -1.19 10.39
N THR A 12 -5.94 -1.04 10.80
CA THR A 12 -4.91 -0.37 9.99
C THR A 12 -4.83 -0.93 8.57
N SER A 13 -5.02 -2.25 8.42
CA SER A 13 -5.03 -2.94 7.14
C SER A 13 -6.14 -2.50 6.16
N ASP A 14 -7.27 -1.99 6.68
CA ASP A 14 -8.40 -1.54 5.87
C ASP A 14 -8.39 -0.04 5.60
N ILE A 15 -7.52 0.75 6.23
CA ILE A 15 -7.49 2.21 6.09
C ILE A 15 -7.32 2.64 4.65
N ASN A 16 -6.38 2.04 3.91
CA ASN A 16 -6.16 2.35 2.50
C ASN A 16 -7.38 2.05 1.64
N ARG A 17 -8.10 0.97 1.95
CA ARG A 17 -9.32 0.56 1.26
C ARG A 17 -10.48 1.50 1.58
N VAL A 18 -10.66 1.88 2.84
CA VAL A 18 -11.69 2.82 3.28
C VAL A 18 -11.45 4.21 2.69
N ALA A 19 -10.22 4.72 2.77
CA ALA A 19 -9.83 5.99 2.16
C ALA A 19 -10.05 5.97 0.63
N GLY A 20 -9.70 4.87 -0.04
CA GLY A 20 -9.98 4.67 -1.46
C GLY A 20 -11.47 4.72 -1.79
N GLY A 21 -12.32 4.10 -0.98
CA GLY A 21 -13.78 4.15 -1.12
C GLY A 21 -14.36 5.56 -0.99
N HIS A 22 -13.91 6.33 0.00
CA HIS A 22 -14.33 7.74 0.14
C HIS A 22 -13.88 8.60 -1.03
N LYS A 23 -12.65 8.42 -1.53
CA LYS A 23 -12.17 9.09 -2.74
C LYS A 23 -13.01 8.75 -3.97
N ALA A 24 -13.37 7.47 -4.15
CA ALA A 24 -14.24 7.05 -5.24
C ALA A 24 -15.64 7.70 -5.14
N ASN A 25 -16.20 7.82 -3.94
CA ASN A 25 -17.47 8.50 -3.72
C ASN A 25 -17.42 9.99 -4.10
N LEU A 26 -16.30 10.67 -3.84
CA LEU A 26 -16.09 12.08 -4.24
C LEU A 26 -16.03 12.28 -5.75
N SER A 27 -15.44 11.33 -6.47
CA SER A 27 -15.32 11.39 -7.94
C SER A 27 -16.58 10.92 -8.67
N ASN A 28 -17.51 10.26 -7.98
CA ASN A 28 -18.74 9.77 -8.60
C ASN A 28 -19.74 10.92 -8.79
N ALA A 29 -20.05 11.25 -10.05
CA ALA A 29 -21.03 12.30 -10.37
C ALA A 29 -22.45 11.97 -9.90
N ASN A 30 -22.77 10.68 -9.67
CA ASN A 30 -24.10 10.21 -9.26
C ASN A 30 -24.32 10.21 -7.74
N THR A 31 -23.36 10.71 -6.94
CA THR A 31 -23.49 10.77 -5.48
C THR A 31 -23.97 12.15 -5.04
N SER A 32 -24.72 12.20 -3.93
CA SER A 32 -25.25 13.46 -3.39
C SER A 32 -24.14 14.32 -2.78
N GLU A 33 -24.34 15.63 -2.77
CA GLU A 33 -23.38 16.56 -2.16
C GLU A 33 -23.20 16.32 -0.66
N GLU A 34 -24.26 15.95 0.06
CA GLU A 34 -24.19 15.53 1.47
C GLU A 34 -23.28 14.30 1.65
N SER A 35 -23.42 13.28 0.79
CA SER A 35 -22.56 12.09 0.82
C SER A 35 -21.10 12.43 0.54
N LYS A 36 -20.85 13.39 -0.37
CA LYS A 36 -19.50 13.87 -0.66
C LYS A 36 -18.93 14.65 0.51
N GLN A 37 -19.70 15.54 1.14
CA GLN A 37 -19.27 16.28 2.34
C GLN A 37 -18.86 15.32 3.47
N HIS A 38 -19.68 14.30 3.75
CA HIS A 38 -19.33 13.26 4.72
C HIS A 38 -18.03 12.54 4.35
N SER A 39 -17.86 12.17 3.07
CA SER A 39 -16.63 11.51 2.61
C SER A 39 -15.38 12.39 2.73
N ARG A 40 -15.52 13.71 2.56
CA ARG A 40 -14.41 14.65 2.81
C ARG A 40 -14.04 14.69 4.29
N ALA A 41 -15.03 14.76 5.18
CA ALA A 41 -14.80 14.78 6.63
C ALA A 41 -14.10 13.50 7.12
N GLN A 42 -14.54 12.32 6.66
CA GLN A 42 -13.88 11.06 7.01
C GLN A 42 -12.43 10.96 6.49
N LEU A 43 -12.15 11.50 5.31
CA LEU A 43 -10.78 11.53 4.78
C LEU A 43 -9.88 12.46 5.58
N ASP A 44 -10.39 13.63 5.99
CA ASP A 44 -9.68 14.59 6.83
C ASP A 44 -9.38 14.00 8.23
N GLU A 45 -10.35 13.31 8.84
CA GLU A 45 -10.15 12.58 10.11
C GLU A 45 -9.06 11.50 9.97
N LEU A 46 -9.12 10.68 8.92
CA LEU A 46 -8.13 9.63 8.65
C LEU A 46 -6.73 10.22 8.42
N GLU A 47 -6.61 11.33 7.72
CA GLU A 47 -5.32 12.00 7.48
C GLU A 47 -4.76 12.62 8.77
N SER A 48 -5.60 13.36 9.51
CA SER A 48 -5.24 13.98 10.79
C SER A 48 -4.82 12.96 11.84
N SER A 49 -5.42 11.76 11.83
CA SER A 49 -5.05 10.66 12.72
C SER A 49 -3.64 10.10 12.46
N GLY A 50 -2.99 10.44 11.33
CA GLY A 50 -1.68 9.91 10.93
C GLY A 50 -1.69 8.43 10.51
N ARG A 51 -2.85 7.75 10.61
CA ARG A 51 -2.97 6.31 10.37
C ARG A 51 -2.88 5.93 8.90
N VAL A 52 -3.13 6.85 7.97
CA VAL A 52 -2.88 6.64 6.52
C VAL A 52 -1.40 6.34 6.25
N GLY A 53 -0.50 6.99 6.99
CA GLY A 53 0.94 6.72 6.90
C GLY A 53 1.31 5.36 7.49
N ASP A 54 0.70 4.99 8.62
CA ASP A 54 0.90 3.68 9.27
C ASP A 54 0.40 2.52 8.39
N ALA A 55 -0.79 2.65 7.81
CA ALA A 55 -1.35 1.69 6.87
C ALA A 55 -0.52 1.53 5.59
N SER A 56 0.12 2.60 5.14
CA SER A 56 1.04 2.54 3.99
C SER A 56 2.29 1.72 4.32
N ARG A 57 2.83 1.85 5.55
CA ARG A 57 3.98 1.06 6.02
C ARG A 57 3.61 -0.41 6.24
N GLU A 58 2.51 -0.68 6.93
CA GLU A 58 2.01 -2.04 7.18
C GLU A 58 1.73 -2.80 5.87
N HIS A 59 1.13 -2.12 4.87
CA HIS A 59 0.87 -2.74 3.57
C HIS A 59 2.18 -3.08 2.83
N GLY A 60 3.21 -2.25 2.96
CA GLY A 60 4.55 -2.52 2.43
C GLY A 60 5.19 -3.75 3.08
N GLU A 61 5.08 -3.89 4.40
CA GLU A 61 5.60 -5.05 5.15
C GLU A 61 4.91 -6.37 4.75
N LYS A 62 3.57 -6.36 4.61
CA LYS A 62 2.81 -7.58 4.23
C LYS A 62 3.20 -8.18 2.87
N ASN A 63 3.75 -7.37 1.96
CA ASN A 63 4.16 -7.83 0.64
C ASN A 63 5.67 -7.94 0.47
N HIS A 64 6.43 -7.69 1.54
CA HIS A 64 7.88 -7.60 1.47
C HIS A 64 8.49 -8.88 0.89
N GLY A 65 8.07 -10.05 1.38
CA GLY A 65 8.54 -11.35 0.86
C GLY A 65 8.18 -11.58 -0.62
N ASN A 66 7.00 -11.16 -1.06
CA ASN A 66 6.57 -11.29 -2.47
C ASN A 66 7.39 -10.36 -3.38
N VAL A 67 7.68 -9.14 -2.91
CA VAL A 67 8.49 -8.16 -3.62
C VAL A 67 9.93 -8.66 -3.77
N LEU A 68 10.54 -9.14 -2.69
CA LEU A 68 11.87 -9.73 -2.73
C LEU A 68 11.91 -10.99 -3.62
N GLY A 69 10.88 -11.83 -3.56
CA GLY A 69 10.72 -12.98 -4.46
C GLY A 69 10.66 -12.57 -5.93
N GLY A 70 9.97 -11.48 -6.25
CA GLY A 70 9.94 -10.89 -7.59
C GLY A 70 11.31 -10.45 -8.07
N PHE A 71 12.08 -9.74 -7.23
CA PHE A 71 13.45 -9.33 -7.57
C PHE A 71 14.38 -10.54 -7.76
N LYS A 72 14.23 -11.60 -6.96
CA LYS A 72 14.94 -12.88 -7.20
C LYS A 72 14.57 -13.46 -8.57
N ALA A 73 13.29 -13.45 -8.94
CA ALA A 73 12.88 -13.91 -10.27
C ALA A 73 13.45 -13.04 -11.40
N THR A 74 13.53 -11.71 -11.21
CA THR A 74 14.14 -10.77 -12.16
C THR A 74 15.59 -11.14 -12.47
N ILE A 75 16.38 -11.52 -11.45
CA ILE A 75 17.79 -11.93 -11.60
C ILE A 75 17.92 -13.23 -12.42
N ASN A 76 17.06 -14.23 -12.15
CA ASN A 76 17.13 -15.53 -12.83
C ASN A 76 16.56 -15.53 -14.25
N ASN A 77 15.74 -14.55 -14.60
CA ASN A 77 15.09 -14.53 -15.90
C ASN A 77 16.11 -14.16 -17.00
N PRO A 78 16.38 -15.05 -17.97
CA PRO A 78 17.35 -14.79 -19.04
C PRO A 78 16.91 -13.65 -19.98
N ASN A 79 15.63 -13.30 -19.98
CA ASN A 79 15.08 -12.21 -20.81
C ASN A 79 15.15 -10.84 -20.13
N THR A 80 15.60 -10.78 -18.87
CA THR A 80 15.81 -9.51 -18.15
C THR A 80 17.15 -8.90 -18.57
N GLY A 81 17.17 -7.60 -18.86
CA GLY A 81 18.41 -6.87 -19.11
C GLY A 81 19.29 -6.74 -17.86
N GLU A 82 20.61 -6.63 -18.05
CA GLU A 82 21.59 -6.59 -16.95
C GLU A 82 21.37 -5.43 -15.97
N GLU A 83 20.98 -4.25 -16.45
CA GLU A 83 20.64 -3.10 -15.59
C GLU A 83 19.50 -3.40 -14.61
N ALA A 84 18.46 -4.09 -15.08
CA ALA A 84 17.33 -4.48 -14.24
C ALA A 84 17.71 -5.57 -13.23
N LYS A 85 18.63 -6.49 -13.59
CA LYS A 85 19.18 -7.48 -12.65
C LYS A 85 20.07 -6.84 -11.59
N GLU A 86 20.91 -5.87 -11.97
CA GLU A 86 21.75 -5.13 -11.02
C GLU A 86 20.89 -4.35 -10.02
N LYS A 87 19.85 -3.67 -10.49
CA LYS A 87 18.89 -3.00 -9.62
C LYS A 87 18.20 -3.99 -8.67
N ALA A 88 17.79 -5.16 -9.17
CA ALA A 88 17.21 -6.20 -8.34
C ALA A 88 18.18 -6.70 -7.26
N ARG A 89 19.47 -6.89 -7.59
CA ARG A 89 20.53 -7.25 -6.62
C ARG A 89 20.70 -6.19 -5.53
N ASN A 90 20.73 -4.91 -5.91
CA ASN A 90 20.86 -3.82 -4.95
C ASN A 90 19.70 -3.80 -3.96
N VAL A 91 18.46 -3.92 -4.46
CA VAL A 91 17.28 -3.99 -3.58
C VAL A 91 17.33 -5.22 -2.67
N LEU A 92 17.76 -6.39 -3.16
CA LEU A 92 17.91 -7.57 -2.30
C LEU A 92 18.99 -7.40 -1.22
N ARG A 93 20.11 -6.72 -1.51
CA ARG A 93 21.16 -6.41 -0.52
C ARG A 93 20.68 -5.42 0.54
N GLU A 94 19.99 -4.36 0.13
CA GLU A 94 19.45 -3.35 1.05
C GLU A 94 18.43 -3.93 2.05
N ASN A 95 17.79 -5.04 1.69
CA ASN A 95 16.78 -5.71 2.51
C ASN A 95 17.29 -7.01 3.13
N ASP A 96 18.62 -7.21 3.19
CA ASP A 96 19.28 -8.41 3.75
C ASP A 96 18.72 -9.75 3.22
N ALA A 97 18.24 -9.73 1.97
CA ALA A 97 17.56 -10.83 1.31
C ALA A 97 18.34 -11.40 0.10
N MET A 98 19.57 -10.90 -0.10
CA MET A 98 20.51 -11.39 -1.09
C MET A 98 21.03 -12.77 -0.68
N GLU A 99 21.03 -13.71 -1.61
CA GLU A 99 21.55 -15.08 -1.39
C GLU A 99 22.75 -15.30 -2.30
N ASP A 100 23.73 -16.09 -1.84
CA ASP A 100 24.99 -16.37 -2.55
C ASP A 100 24.79 -16.83 -4.00
N LYS A 101 23.68 -17.53 -4.28
CA LYS A 101 23.33 -18.01 -5.62
C LYS A 101 22.95 -16.90 -6.62
N TYR A 102 22.79 -15.67 -6.16
CA TYR A 102 22.43 -14.50 -6.97
C TYR A 102 23.55 -13.47 -7.10
N GLU A 103 24.67 -13.68 -6.41
CA GLU A 103 25.87 -12.83 -6.52
C GLU A 103 26.39 -12.74 -7.95
#